data_AF-A0A8T4TV14-F1
#
_entry.id   AF-A0A8T4TV14-F1
#
_cell.length_a   1.000
_cell.length_b   1.000
_cell.length_c   1.000
_cell.angle_alpha   90.00
_cell.angle_beta   90.00
_cell.angle_gamma   90.00
#
_symmetry.space_group_name_H-M   'P 1'
#
loop_
_entity.id
_entity.type
_entity.pdbx_description
1 polymer ?
#
loop_
_entity_poly.entity_id
_entity_poly.type
_entity_poly.pdbx_seq_one_letter_code
_entity_poly.pdbx_strand_id
1 'polypeptide(L)'
;MTTQHRIIKARTDLPITDLLVVPHRGGDLTLRYPAFGRDSYLGNVRSMQNEFYHSDELQRVAFRPATTSESVSAVAYKFRELTKPEILDPSWLQLGLIVRTSEGVFANPPKNAEGNPITDEAELKAYLDSCRRVNGIYLGDNDFGFAPYETFERGVQESRTFAEGGLAKLLEHSDERTAPKLGEISSSENYPRGVNVFWFDPVEEPVLKVSVLDSGGDFGRGLGVVGFIHGDDRDGYAFGVQKTGEASRTEN
;
A
#
# COMPACT_ATOMS: atom_id res chain seq x y z
N MET A 1 23.51 -46.37 -30.04
CA MET A 1 22.52 -45.30 -30.29
C MET A 1 23.01 -44.06 -29.57
N THR A 2 23.47 -43.04 -30.29
CA THR A 2 23.99 -41.80 -29.72
C THR A 2 22.86 -40.80 -29.60
N THR A 3 22.51 -40.42 -28.37
CA THR A 3 21.50 -39.40 -28.09
C THR A 3 22.05 -38.04 -28.54
N GLN A 4 21.52 -37.50 -29.64
CA GLN A 4 21.79 -36.13 -30.07
C GLN A 4 21.15 -35.17 -29.06
N HIS A 5 21.96 -34.40 -28.34
CA HIS A 5 21.49 -33.31 -27.51
C HIS A 5 21.37 -32.06 -28.38
N ARG A 6 20.23 -31.36 -28.31
CA ARG A 6 20.01 -30.09 -29.00
C ARG A 6 19.82 -28.98 -27.98
N ILE A 7 20.57 -27.89 -28.16
CA ILE A 7 20.36 -26.63 -27.45
C ILE A 7 19.30 -25.84 -28.22
N ILE A 8 18.19 -25.52 -27.56
CA ILE A 8 17.19 -24.57 -28.06
C ILE A 8 17.32 -23.26 -27.28
N LYS A 9 17.22 -22.12 -27.96
CA LYS A 9 17.13 -20.83 -27.28
C LYS A 9 15.72 -20.68 -26.74
N ALA A 10 15.58 -20.36 -25.45
CA ALA A 10 14.29 -19.99 -24.89
C ALA A 10 13.81 -18.70 -25.55
N ARG A 11 12.56 -18.70 -26.03
CA ARG A 11 11.86 -17.47 -26.41
C ARG A 11 11.24 -16.93 -25.13
N THR A 12 11.79 -15.86 -24.59
CA THR A 12 11.23 -15.17 -23.42
C THR A 12 10.25 -14.12 -23.93
N ASP A 13 9.05 -14.56 -24.29
CA ASP A 13 7.93 -13.65 -24.50
C ASP A 13 7.55 -13.12 -23.11
N LEU A 14 7.88 -11.86 -22.84
CA LEU A 14 7.56 -11.22 -21.55
C LEU A 14 6.04 -11.06 -21.42
N PRO A 15 5.48 -11.20 -20.21
CA PRO A 15 4.07 -10.94 -19.99
C PRO A 15 3.74 -9.47 -20.28
N ILE A 16 2.69 -9.23 -21.07
CA ILE A 16 2.19 -7.90 -21.38
C ILE A 16 1.41 -7.35 -20.16
N THR A 17 1.59 -6.07 -19.83
CA THR A 17 0.83 -5.40 -18.77
C THR A 17 0.33 -4.03 -19.20
N ASP A 18 -0.89 -3.71 -18.77
CA ASP A 18 -1.43 -2.36 -18.86
C ASP A 18 -0.93 -1.51 -17.69
N LEU A 19 -0.93 -0.19 -17.88
CA LEU A 19 -0.54 0.79 -16.89
C LEU A 19 -1.70 1.74 -16.59
N LEU A 20 -1.93 2.01 -15.31
CA LEU A 20 -2.86 3.01 -14.82
C LEU A 20 -2.08 4.23 -14.35
N VAL A 21 -2.45 5.42 -14.83
CA VAL A 21 -1.85 6.69 -14.41
C VAL A 21 -2.84 7.42 -13.50
N VAL A 22 -2.42 7.74 -12.28
CA VAL A 22 -3.25 8.43 -11.28
C VAL A 22 -2.55 9.65 -10.71
N PRO A 23 -3.28 10.73 -10.37
CA PRO A 23 -2.67 11.90 -9.75
C PRO A 23 -2.19 11.60 -8.31
N HIS A 24 -0.96 12.02 -7.99
CA HIS A 24 -0.37 11.89 -6.67
C HIS A 24 0.59 13.07 -6.39
N ARG A 25 0.30 13.86 -5.34
CA ARG A 25 1.15 14.97 -4.86
C ARG A 25 1.67 15.94 -5.93
N GLY A 26 0.78 16.43 -6.77
CA GLY A 26 1.14 17.41 -7.81
C GLY A 26 1.85 16.82 -9.03
N GLY A 27 2.00 15.50 -9.10
CA GLY A 27 2.44 14.76 -10.28
C GLY A 27 1.58 13.53 -10.53
N ASP A 28 2.09 12.63 -11.39
CA ASP A 28 1.43 11.39 -11.77
C ASP A 28 2.18 10.18 -11.21
N LEU A 29 1.41 9.19 -10.76
CA LEU A 29 1.87 7.88 -10.34
C LEU A 29 1.45 6.84 -11.39
N THR A 30 2.42 6.13 -11.97
CA THR A 30 2.16 5.05 -12.93
C THR A 30 2.18 3.70 -12.23
N LEU A 31 1.09 2.96 -12.36
CA LEU A 31 0.80 1.72 -11.64
C LEU A 31 0.57 0.58 -12.62
N ARG A 32 0.82 -0.65 -12.20
CA ARG A 32 0.31 -1.82 -12.92
C ARG A 32 -1.22 -1.85 -12.90
N TYR A 33 -1.83 -2.12 -14.04
CA TYR A 33 -3.25 -2.44 -14.16
C TYR A 33 -3.47 -3.82 -14.82
N PRO A 34 -4.34 -4.68 -14.26
CA PRO A 34 -4.95 -4.57 -12.93
C PRO A 34 -3.89 -4.63 -11.80
N ALA A 35 -4.27 -4.30 -10.56
CA ALA A 35 -3.40 -4.48 -9.40
C ALA A 35 -2.93 -5.94 -9.27
N PHE A 36 -1.75 -6.18 -8.68
CA PHE A 36 -1.31 -7.55 -8.35
C PHE A 36 -2.29 -8.14 -7.35
N GLY A 37 -2.71 -9.40 -7.47
CA GLY A 37 -3.61 -9.92 -6.45
C GLY A 37 -4.26 -11.28 -6.66
N ARG A 38 -5.15 -11.53 -5.68
CA ARG A 38 -5.45 -12.79 -4.99
C ARG A 38 -4.21 -13.55 -4.56
N ASP A 39 -3.35 -12.85 -3.81
CA ASP A 39 -2.22 -13.48 -3.13
C ASP A 39 -1.87 -12.76 -1.80
N SER A 40 -1.01 -13.41 -1.05
CA SER A 40 -0.19 -12.88 0.02
C SER A 40 0.49 -11.58 -0.39
N TYR A 41 0.73 -10.66 0.56
CA TYR A 41 1.48 -9.42 0.27
C TYR A 41 2.87 -9.76 -0.24
N LEU A 42 3.55 -10.74 0.39
CA LEU A 42 4.86 -11.20 -0.09
C LEU A 42 4.80 -11.84 -1.48
N GLY A 43 3.74 -12.59 -1.81
CA GLY A 43 3.51 -13.14 -3.15
C GLY A 43 3.30 -12.05 -4.20
N ASN A 44 2.52 -11.03 -3.88
CA ASN A 44 2.35 -9.85 -4.71
C ASN A 44 3.68 -9.09 -4.90
N VAL A 45 4.44 -8.87 -3.83
CA VAL A 45 5.77 -8.23 -3.90
C VAL A 45 6.75 -9.04 -4.75
N ARG A 46 6.76 -10.37 -4.65
CA ARG A 46 7.58 -11.24 -5.52
C ARG A 46 7.15 -11.11 -6.97
N SER A 47 5.85 -11.07 -7.25
CA SER A 47 5.33 -10.88 -8.60
C SER A 47 5.74 -9.53 -9.22
N MET A 48 5.84 -8.48 -8.40
CA MET A 48 6.32 -7.15 -8.83
C MET A 48 7.79 -7.16 -9.28
N GLN A 49 8.60 -8.14 -8.83
CA GLN A 49 10.01 -8.27 -9.20
C GLN A 49 10.22 -8.86 -10.60
N ASN A 50 9.17 -9.39 -11.24
CA ASN A 50 9.24 -9.89 -12.60
C ASN A 50 9.39 -8.75 -13.62
N GLU A 51 9.95 -9.07 -14.79
CA GLU A 51 9.95 -8.16 -15.95
C GLU A 51 8.64 -8.28 -16.73
N PHE A 52 8.06 -7.14 -17.10
CA PHE A 52 6.86 -7.04 -17.92
C PHE A 52 7.14 -6.22 -19.17
N TYR A 53 6.39 -6.51 -20.22
CA TYR A 53 6.34 -5.73 -21.44
C TYR A 53 5.11 -4.82 -21.42
N HIS A 54 5.25 -3.57 -21.87
CA HIS A 54 4.11 -2.64 -21.98
C HIS A 54 3.84 -2.25 -23.43
N SER A 55 4.82 -1.66 -24.11
CA SER A 55 4.72 -1.25 -25.52
C SER A 55 6.08 -1.33 -26.21
N ASP A 56 6.08 -1.25 -27.54
CA ASP A 56 7.30 -1.27 -28.36
C ASP A 56 8.22 -0.07 -28.08
N GLU A 57 7.66 1.01 -27.54
CA GLU A 57 8.37 2.24 -27.21
C GLU A 57 8.98 2.21 -25.80
N LEU A 58 8.43 1.39 -24.90
CA LEU A 58 8.85 1.24 -23.49
C LEU A 58 8.92 -0.26 -23.10
N GLN A 59 9.84 -0.98 -23.74
CA GLN A 59 9.79 -2.45 -23.81
C GLN A 59 10.08 -3.23 -22.51
N ARG A 60 10.50 -2.61 -21.41
CA ARG A 60 10.62 -3.32 -20.13
C ARG A 60 10.16 -2.44 -18.99
N VAL A 61 9.34 -3.03 -18.13
CA VAL A 61 8.86 -2.39 -16.90
C VAL A 61 8.98 -3.39 -15.76
N ALA A 62 9.50 -2.90 -14.65
CA ALA A 62 9.49 -3.58 -13.36
C ALA A 62 8.74 -2.70 -12.35
N PHE A 63 8.19 -3.33 -11.33
CA PHE A 63 7.38 -2.63 -10.33
C PHE A 63 8.04 -2.69 -8.95
N ARG A 64 7.75 -1.69 -8.13
CA ARG A 64 7.99 -1.71 -6.69
C ARG A 64 6.65 -1.72 -5.96
N PRO A 65 6.61 -2.16 -4.69
CA PRO A 65 5.43 -1.97 -3.86
C PRO A 65 5.10 -0.48 -3.77
N ALA A 66 3.81 -0.16 -3.84
CA ALA A 66 3.31 1.17 -3.48
C ALA A 66 3.51 1.43 -1.98
N THR A 67 3.75 2.68 -1.60
CA THR A 67 3.58 3.15 -0.22
C THR A 67 2.10 3.16 0.15
N THR A 68 1.78 3.29 1.44
CA THR A 68 0.37 3.40 1.87
C THR A 68 -0.37 4.56 1.20
N SER A 69 0.27 5.73 1.05
CA SER A 69 -0.34 6.93 0.46
C SER A 69 -0.46 6.86 -1.06
N GLU A 70 0.49 6.19 -1.73
CA GLU A 70 0.38 5.84 -3.15
C GLU A 70 -0.80 4.89 -3.38
N SER A 71 -0.93 3.83 -2.56
CA SER A 71 -2.07 2.92 -2.58
C SER A 71 -3.38 3.67 -2.35
N VAL A 72 -3.45 4.56 -1.36
CA VAL A 72 -4.65 5.39 -1.12
C VAL A 72 -5.00 6.25 -2.34
N SER A 73 -3.99 6.83 -3.01
CA SER A 73 -4.22 7.66 -4.20
C SER A 73 -4.70 6.82 -5.39
N ALA A 74 -4.16 5.62 -5.56
CA ALA A 74 -4.60 4.65 -6.56
C ALA A 74 -6.06 4.24 -6.34
N VAL A 75 -6.46 3.98 -5.10
CA VAL A 75 -7.84 3.61 -4.75
C VAL A 75 -8.82 4.72 -5.03
N ALA A 76 -8.49 5.94 -4.60
CA ALA A 76 -9.37 7.09 -4.74
C ALA A 76 -9.65 7.43 -6.20
N TYR A 77 -8.73 7.13 -7.10
CA TYR A 77 -8.91 7.34 -8.53
C TYR A 77 -10.07 6.50 -9.08
N LYS A 78 -11.17 7.16 -9.47
CA LYS A 78 -12.39 6.53 -9.98
C LYS A 78 -12.86 5.39 -9.06
N PHE A 79 -12.89 5.67 -7.77
CA PHE A 79 -13.09 4.67 -6.73
C PHE A 79 -14.30 3.76 -6.97
N ARG A 80 -15.45 4.34 -7.35
CA ARG A 80 -16.70 3.60 -7.54
C ARG A 80 -16.74 2.78 -8.82
N GLU A 81 -16.07 3.27 -9.86
CA GLU A 81 -16.09 2.69 -11.18
C GLU A 81 -15.05 1.60 -11.35
N LEU A 82 -13.95 1.65 -10.58
CA LEU A 82 -12.78 0.81 -10.78
C LEU A 82 -12.41 0.05 -9.51
N THR A 83 -11.81 0.72 -8.51
CA THR A 83 -11.18 0.01 -7.39
C THR A 83 -12.18 -0.70 -6.47
N LYS A 84 -13.33 -0.08 -6.21
CA LYS A 84 -14.37 -0.69 -5.37
C LYS A 84 -14.89 -1.99 -5.98
N PRO A 85 -15.41 -2.04 -7.23
CA PRO A 85 -15.93 -3.28 -7.82
C PRO A 85 -14.84 -4.31 -8.16
N GLU A 86 -13.61 -3.89 -8.49
CA GLU A 86 -12.56 -4.83 -8.94
C GLU A 86 -11.70 -5.40 -7.80
N ILE A 87 -11.55 -4.67 -6.69
CA ILE A 87 -10.63 -5.03 -5.60
C ILE A 87 -11.34 -5.17 -4.26
N LEU A 88 -12.05 -4.12 -3.80
CA LEU A 88 -12.63 -4.13 -2.45
C LEU A 88 -13.87 -5.02 -2.34
N ASP A 89 -14.85 -4.89 -3.22
CA ASP A 89 -16.06 -5.72 -3.15
C ASP A 89 -15.79 -7.24 -3.27
N PRO A 90 -14.87 -7.70 -4.14
CA PRO A 90 -14.54 -9.12 -4.22
C PRO A 90 -13.50 -9.59 -3.19
N SER A 91 -12.77 -8.69 -2.52
CA SER A 91 -11.71 -9.04 -1.56
C SER A 91 -11.21 -7.84 -0.71
N TRP A 92 -9.90 -7.66 -0.53
CA TRP A 92 -9.32 -6.51 0.15
C TRP A 92 -8.05 -6.00 -0.53
N LEU A 93 -7.74 -4.75 -0.26
CA LEU A 93 -6.52 -4.09 -0.72
C LEU A 93 -5.47 -4.03 0.38
N GLN A 94 -4.26 -4.47 0.07
CA GLN A 94 -3.05 -4.30 0.85
C GLN A 94 -2.46 -2.90 0.60
N LEU A 95 -2.62 -2.00 1.57
CA LEU A 95 -2.14 -0.62 1.46
C LEU A 95 -0.61 -0.55 1.53
N GLY A 96 0.00 -1.30 2.44
CA GLY A 96 1.43 -1.25 2.69
C GLY A 96 1.81 -1.77 4.08
N LEU A 97 3.11 -1.73 4.36
CA LEU A 97 3.67 -2.21 5.62
C LEU A 97 3.45 -1.21 6.74
N ILE A 98 3.15 -1.73 7.92
CA ILE A 98 3.07 -0.99 9.18
C ILE A 98 3.85 -1.72 10.27
N VAL A 99 4.32 -0.99 11.27
CA VAL A 99 4.82 -1.57 12.53
C VAL A 99 3.93 -1.08 13.66
N ARG A 100 3.26 -2.00 14.36
CA ARG A 100 2.51 -1.68 15.58
C ARG A 100 3.46 -1.81 16.77
N THR A 101 3.32 -0.91 17.72
CA THR A 101 4.16 -0.84 18.94
C THR A 101 3.26 -0.68 20.17
N SER A 102 3.83 -0.46 21.35
CA SER A 102 3.04 -0.14 22.55
C SER A 102 2.46 1.27 22.52
N GLU A 103 3.05 2.20 21.74
CA GLU A 103 2.70 3.62 21.77
C GLU A 103 1.92 4.09 20.54
N GLY A 104 2.06 3.39 19.41
CA GLY A 104 1.36 3.76 18.19
C GLY A 104 1.73 2.89 17.00
N VAL A 105 1.54 3.47 15.82
CA VAL A 105 1.69 2.77 14.54
C VAL A 105 2.64 3.55 13.65
N PHE A 106 3.66 2.87 13.14
CA PHE A 106 4.48 3.36 12.05
C PHE A 106 3.93 2.88 10.71
N ALA A 107 3.94 3.72 9.69
CA ALA A 107 3.64 3.34 8.30
C ALA A 107 4.88 3.49 7.43
N ASN A 108 5.00 2.61 6.42
CA ASN A 108 6.13 2.58 5.48
C ASN A 108 7.49 2.59 6.22
N PRO A 109 7.74 1.63 7.13
CA PRO A 109 8.98 1.60 7.89
C PRO A 109 10.21 1.63 6.95
N PRO A 110 11.27 2.36 7.31
CA PRO A 110 12.49 2.36 6.51
C PRO A 110 13.08 0.95 6.42
N LYS A 111 13.96 0.75 5.44
CA LYS A 111 14.62 -0.53 5.21
C LYS A 111 16.07 -0.48 5.69
N ASN A 112 16.55 -1.58 6.24
CA ASN A 112 17.95 -1.76 6.59
C ASN A 112 18.82 -1.99 5.33
N ALA A 113 20.12 -2.18 5.51
CA ALA A 113 21.08 -2.38 4.41
C ALA A 113 20.79 -3.62 3.55
N GLU A 114 20.17 -4.65 4.14
CA GLU A 114 19.74 -5.87 3.45
C GLU A 114 18.39 -5.72 2.73
N GLY A 115 17.75 -4.55 2.84
CA GLY A 115 16.46 -4.26 2.22
C GLY A 115 15.25 -4.76 3.01
N ASN A 116 15.44 -5.21 4.25
CA ASN A 116 14.36 -5.64 5.15
C ASN A 116 13.78 -4.44 5.91
N PRO A 117 12.45 -4.40 6.16
CA PRO A 117 11.85 -3.37 7.01
C PRO A 117 12.46 -3.37 8.41
N ILE A 118 12.81 -2.19 8.92
CA ILE A 118 13.24 -2.01 10.31
C ILE A 118 12.01 -2.18 11.21
N THR A 119 12.14 -3.01 12.24
CA THR A 119 11.08 -3.28 13.22
C THR A 119 11.48 -2.95 14.65
N ASP A 120 12.76 -2.68 14.91
CA ASP A 120 13.21 -2.25 16.23
C ASP A 120 12.62 -0.87 16.56
N GLU A 121 11.95 -0.77 17.71
CA GLU A 121 11.23 0.45 18.08
C GLU A 121 12.17 1.62 18.39
N ALA A 122 13.34 1.36 19.00
CA ALA A 122 14.28 2.42 19.31
C ALA A 122 14.87 3.01 18.02
N GLU A 123 15.19 2.15 17.06
CA GLU A 123 15.66 2.57 15.74
C GLU A 123 14.56 3.35 14.98
N LEU A 124 13.31 2.85 14.95
CA LEU A 124 12.18 3.56 14.34
C LEU A 124 11.92 4.93 14.98
N LYS A 125 12.02 5.03 16.31
CA LYS A 125 11.85 6.29 17.03
C LYS A 125 12.95 7.31 16.70
N ALA A 126 14.19 6.87 16.43
CA ALA A 126 15.26 7.77 16.02
C ALA A 126 14.96 8.48 14.69
N TYR A 127 14.19 7.87 13.78
CA TYR A 127 13.75 8.54 12.55
C TYR A 127 12.77 9.70 12.80
N LEU A 128 12.05 9.70 13.93
CA LEU A 128 11.06 10.73 14.24
C LEU A 128 11.69 12.12 14.42
N ASP A 129 12.97 12.20 14.78
CA ASP A 129 13.70 13.47 14.92
C ASP A 129 13.79 14.25 13.61
N SER A 130 13.73 13.55 12.47
CA SER A 130 13.72 14.13 11.13
C SER A 130 12.32 14.41 10.59
N CYS A 131 11.28 13.92 11.27
CA CYS A 131 9.90 14.03 10.81
C CYS A 131 9.30 15.39 11.16
N ARG A 132 8.41 15.88 10.30
CA ARG A 132 7.53 17.00 10.63
C ARG A 132 6.44 16.50 11.56
N ARG A 133 6.27 17.16 12.71
CA ARG A 133 5.12 16.91 13.60
C ARG A 133 3.94 17.79 13.20
N VAL A 134 2.87 17.19 12.73
CA VAL A 134 1.67 17.89 12.24
C VAL A 134 0.43 17.19 12.77
N ASN A 135 -0.53 17.94 13.33
CA ASN A 135 -1.81 17.40 13.81
C ASN A 135 -1.70 16.17 14.74
N GLY A 136 -0.66 16.14 15.58
CA GLY A 136 -0.40 15.06 16.53
C GLY A 136 0.38 13.85 15.97
N ILE A 137 0.60 13.78 14.66
CA ILE A 137 1.34 12.70 13.99
C ILE A 137 2.70 13.19 13.49
N TYR A 138 3.54 12.24 13.08
CA TYR A 138 4.87 12.49 12.51
C TYR A 138 4.88 12.03 11.05
N LEU A 139 5.36 12.90 10.15
CA LEU A 139 5.44 12.64 8.71
C LEU A 139 6.87 12.91 8.23
N GLY A 140 7.53 11.89 7.70
CA GLY A 140 8.89 11.94 7.17
C GLY A 140 8.97 11.62 5.67
N ASP A 141 10.19 11.45 5.17
CA ASP A 141 10.43 11.14 3.76
C ASP A 141 9.94 9.74 3.37
N ASN A 142 9.74 9.52 2.06
CA ASN A 142 9.29 8.24 1.50
C ASN A 142 8.02 7.68 2.14
N ASP A 143 7.11 8.57 2.54
CA ASP A 143 5.84 8.26 3.18
C ASP A 143 5.95 7.59 4.54
N PHE A 144 7.14 7.58 5.13
CA PHE A 144 7.33 7.15 6.51
C PHE A 144 6.56 8.05 7.48
N GLY A 145 5.96 7.47 8.50
CA GLY A 145 5.37 8.28 9.55
C GLY A 145 4.98 7.48 10.77
N PHE A 146 4.51 8.20 11.79
CA PHE A 146 4.04 7.62 13.04
C PHE A 146 2.78 8.31 13.54
N ALA A 147 1.78 7.52 13.93
CA ALA A 147 0.58 7.97 14.61
C ALA A 147 0.52 7.34 16.02
N PRO A 148 0.64 8.15 17.07
CA PRO A 148 0.37 7.70 18.43
C PRO A 148 -1.09 7.25 18.60
N TYR A 149 -1.35 6.26 19.46
CA TYR A 149 -2.70 5.72 19.64
C TYR A 149 -3.73 6.74 20.12
N GLU A 150 -3.33 7.76 20.88
CA GLU A 150 -4.20 8.84 21.34
C GLU A 150 -4.70 9.74 20.21
N THR A 151 -4.12 9.62 19.00
CA THR A 151 -4.50 10.45 17.85
C THR A 151 -5.63 9.87 17.02
N PHE A 152 -6.08 8.64 17.28
CA PHE A 152 -7.17 8.02 16.52
C PHE A 152 -8.00 7.03 17.34
N GLU A 153 -9.26 6.89 16.94
CA GLU A 153 -10.19 5.95 17.56
C GLU A 153 -10.15 4.60 16.84
N ARG A 154 -10.27 3.54 17.65
CA ARG A 154 -10.50 2.15 17.18
C ARG A 154 -11.98 1.81 17.31
N GLY A 155 -12.40 0.80 16.56
CA GLY A 155 -13.80 0.39 16.43
C GLY A 155 -14.53 1.13 15.31
N VAL A 156 -15.85 1.02 15.34
CA VAL A 156 -16.75 1.63 14.36
C VAL A 156 -16.90 3.12 14.64
N GLN A 157 -16.63 3.94 13.62
CA GLN A 157 -16.72 5.40 13.69
C GLN A 157 -17.26 5.98 12.38
N GLU A 158 -17.72 7.23 12.43
CA GLU A 158 -18.15 7.94 11.22
C GLU A 158 -16.96 8.23 10.29
N SER A 159 -17.23 8.31 8.98
CA SER A 159 -16.24 8.64 7.95
C SER A 159 -15.44 9.90 8.29
N ARG A 160 -16.10 10.92 8.85
CA ARG A 160 -15.46 12.18 9.20
C ARG A 160 -14.49 12.02 10.37
N THR A 161 -14.92 11.34 11.43
CA THR A 161 -14.06 11.03 12.60
C THR A 161 -12.83 10.25 12.16
N PHE A 162 -13.01 9.24 11.31
CA PHE A 162 -11.90 8.48 10.75
C PHE A 162 -10.93 9.38 9.97
N ALA A 163 -11.44 10.20 9.05
CA ALA A 163 -10.61 11.07 8.21
C ALA A 163 -9.87 12.15 9.01
N GLU A 164 -10.44 12.63 10.12
CA GLU A 164 -9.78 13.57 11.05
C GLU A 164 -8.73 12.87 11.94
N GLY A 165 -8.84 11.55 12.13
CA GLY A 165 -7.96 10.73 12.95
C GLY A 165 -6.53 10.60 12.43
N GLY A 166 -5.59 10.44 13.37
CA GLY A 166 -4.16 10.31 13.09
C GLY A 166 -3.82 9.11 12.18
N LEU A 167 -4.52 7.98 12.32
CA LEU A 167 -4.29 6.81 11.47
C LEU A 167 -4.60 7.08 9.99
N ALA A 168 -5.74 7.71 9.67
CA ALA A 168 -6.08 8.02 8.29
C ALA A 168 -5.06 9.01 7.70
N LYS A 169 -4.70 10.06 8.44
CA LYS A 169 -3.70 11.04 8.02
C LYS A 169 -2.31 10.42 7.84
N LEU A 170 -1.94 9.45 8.68
CA LEU A 170 -0.72 8.67 8.52
C LEU A 170 -0.75 7.83 7.24
N LEU A 171 -1.82 7.07 7.01
CA LEU A 171 -1.93 6.17 5.85
C LEU A 171 -1.96 6.94 4.53
N GLU A 172 -2.65 8.08 4.48
CA GLU A 172 -2.63 8.99 3.33
C GLU A 172 -1.38 9.88 3.28
N HIS A 173 -0.61 9.90 4.36
CA HIS A 173 0.54 10.79 4.57
C HIS A 173 0.19 12.24 4.22
N SER A 174 -0.82 12.75 4.95
CA SER A 174 -1.44 14.06 4.78
C SER A 174 -1.09 14.99 5.94
N ASP A 175 -0.57 16.18 5.64
CA ASP A 175 -0.37 17.25 6.62
C ASP A 175 -1.61 18.16 6.81
N GLU A 176 -2.67 17.90 6.04
CA GLU A 176 -3.96 18.53 6.22
C GLU A 176 -4.63 18.10 7.54
N ARG A 177 -5.65 18.86 7.95
CA ARG A 177 -6.47 18.51 9.14
C ARG A 177 -7.20 17.18 8.99
N THR A 178 -7.40 16.74 7.75
CA THR A 178 -8.06 15.47 7.39
C THR A 178 -7.22 14.68 6.40
N ALA A 179 -7.56 13.41 6.21
CA ALA A 179 -7.13 12.58 5.09
C ALA A 179 -8.20 12.67 3.98
N PRO A 180 -8.05 13.55 2.98
CA PRO A 180 -9.14 13.86 2.05
C PRO A 180 -9.55 12.66 1.18
N LYS A 181 -8.60 11.87 0.66
CA LYS A 181 -8.92 10.71 -0.18
C LYS A 181 -9.53 9.59 0.64
N LEU A 182 -8.98 9.31 1.83
CA LEU A 182 -9.57 8.32 2.72
C LEU A 182 -10.97 8.73 3.18
N GLY A 183 -11.21 10.03 3.41
CA GLY A 183 -12.53 10.57 3.72
C GLY A 183 -13.54 10.42 2.56
N GLU A 184 -13.09 10.59 1.31
CA GLU A 184 -13.92 10.34 0.12
C GLU A 184 -14.26 8.86 -0.02
N ILE A 185 -13.24 7.98 0.08
CA ILE A 185 -13.39 6.52 0.01
C ILE A 185 -14.37 6.05 1.08
N SER A 186 -14.20 6.49 2.33
CA SER A 186 -15.01 6.05 3.46
C SER A 186 -16.37 6.73 3.60
N SER A 187 -16.72 7.65 2.68
CA SER A 187 -17.95 8.45 2.77
C SER A 187 -19.20 7.59 2.98
N SER A 188 -20.22 8.16 3.63
CA SER A 188 -21.47 7.46 3.93
C SER A 188 -22.23 6.98 2.69
N GLU A 189 -21.95 7.58 1.53
CA GLU A 189 -22.50 7.13 0.25
C GLU A 189 -21.86 5.82 -0.23
N ASN A 190 -20.57 5.61 0.05
CA ASN A 190 -19.85 4.37 -0.24
C ASN A 190 -20.07 3.32 0.85
N TYR A 191 -19.99 3.75 2.11
CA TYR A 191 -20.01 2.91 3.31
C TYR A 191 -20.93 3.50 4.38
N PRO A 192 -22.26 3.27 4.30
CA PRO A 192 -23.25 3.88 5.19
C PRO A 192 -23.14 3.45 6.65
N ARG A 193 -22.41 2.35 6.95
CA ARG A 193 -22.14 1.91 8.32
C ARG A 193 -20.85 2.50 8.90
N GLY A 194 -20.20 3.41 8.18
CA GLY A 194 -18.96 4.05 8.62
C GLY A 194 -17.74 3.16 8.44
N VAL A 195 -16.72 3.45 9.24
CA VAL A 195 -15.40 2.83 9.17
C VAL A 195 -15.14 2.05 10.45
N ASN A 196 -14.77 0.78 10.32
CA ASN A 196 -14.30 -0.03 11.42
C ASN A 196 -12.77 -0.06 11.40
N VAL A 197 -12.12 0.58 12.37
CA VAL A 197 -10.66 0.53 12.55
C VAL A 197 -10.35 -0.54 13.59
N PHE A 198 -9.75 -1.66 13.19
CA PHE A 198 -9.53 -2.77 14.11
C PHE A 198 -8.18 -3.45 13.90
N TRP A 199 -7.73 -4.15 14.96
CA TRP A 199 -6.38 -4.67 15.09
C TRP A 199 -5.28 -3.62 14.94
N PHE A 200 -5.50 -2.45 15.53
CA PHE A 200 -4.45 -1.48 15.80
C PHE A 200 -4.24 -1.38 17.31
N ASP A 201 -4.31 -2.50 18.03
CA ASP A 201 -4.11 -2.51 19.47
C ASP A 201 -2.63 -2.41 19.83
N PRO A 202 -2.28 -1.75 20.95
CA PRO A 202 -0.94 -1.77 21.50
C PRO A 202 -0.42 -3.20 21.65
N VAL A 203 0.84 -3.38 21.29
CA VAL A 203 1.55 -4.65 21.44
C VAL A 203 2.77 -4.43 22.34
N GLU A 204 3.12 -5.44 23.13
CA GLU A 204 4.29 -5.36 24.02
C GLU A 204 5.60 -5.31 23.23
N GLU A 205 5.68 -6.08 22.14
CA GLU A 205 6.82 -6.11 21.23
C GLU A 205 6.40 -5.61 19.84
N PRO A 206 7.23 -4.79 19.17
CA PRO A 206 6.95 -4.31 17.83
C PRO A 206 6.65 -5.42 16.84
N VAL A 207 5.58 -5.28 16.07
CA VAL A 207 5.18 -6.29 15.08
C VAL A 207 4.95 -5.68 13.71
N LEU A 208 5.68 -6.21 12.72
CA LEU A 208 5.50 -5.88 11.31
C LEU A 208 4.22 -6.54 10.78
N LYS A 209 3.37 -5.74 10.14
CA LYS A 209 2.08 -6.14 9.58
C LYS A 209 1.84 -5.47 8.24
N VAL A 210 0.80 -5.92 7.54
CA VAL A 210 0.28 -5.24 6.35
C VAL A 210 -1.04 -4.58 6.73
N SER A 211 -1.15 -3.26 6.52
CA SER A 211 -2.43 -2.56 6.64
C SER A 211 -3.30 -2.85 5.43
N VAL A 212 -4.59 -3.10 5.64
CA VAL A 212 -5.53 -3.35 4.54
C VAL A 212 -6.79 -2.49 4.60
N LEU A 213 -7.37 -2.23 3.43
CA LEU A 213 -8.75 -1.78 3.26
C LEU A 213 -9.61 -2.95 2.79
N ASP A 214 -10.73 -3.17 3.45
CA ASP A 214 -11.66 -4.26 3.16
C ASP A 214 -13.09 -3.69 3.13
N SER A 215 -13.90 -4.01 2.12
CA SER A 215 -15.34 -3.83 2.24
C SER A 215 -15.97 -5.04 2.92
N GLY A 216 -15.79 -5.14 4.24
CA GLY A 216 -16.08 -6.36 4.99
C GLY A 216 -17.45 -6.97 4.68
N GLY A 217 -17.45 -8.19 4.15
CA GLY A 217 -18.66 -9.01 3.99
C GLY A 217 -19.35 -9.28 5.33
N ASP A 218 -18.55 -9.44 6.39
CA ASP A 218 -19.01 -9.72 7.76
C ASP A 218 -19.55 -8.49 8.51
N PHE A 219 -19.25 -7.27 8.05
CA PHE A 219 -19.66 -6.01 8.72
C PHE A 219 -20.82 -5.30 7.99
N GLY A 220 -21.28 -5.86 6.87
CA GLY A 220 -22.41 -5.37 6.10
C GLY A 220 -22.28 -3.90 5.69
N ARG A 221 -21.57 -3.62 4.59
CA ARG A 221 -21.43 -2.28 3.97
C ARG A 221 -20.69 -1.22 4.81
N GLY A 222 -19.86 -1.63 5.76
CA GLY A 222 -18.85 -0.74 6.38
C GLY A 222 -17.50 -0.89 5.67
N LEU A 223 -16.61 0.11 5.80
CA LEU A 223 -15.21 -0.01 5.39
C LEU A 223 -14.38 -0.51 6.57
N GLY A 224 -13.65 -1.60 6.39
CA GLY A 224 -12.65 -2.09 7.33
C GLY A 224 -11.28 -1.48 7.06
N VAL A 225 -10.63 -0.98 8.10
CA VAL A 225 -9.21 -0.61 8.10
C VAL A 225 -8.53 -1.52 9.11
N VAL A 226 -7.69 -2.44 8.63
CA VAL A 226 -7.21 -3.58 9.42
C VAL A 226 -5.69 -3.57 9.53
N GLY A 227 -5.17 -3.69 10.75
CA GLY A 227 -3.74 -3.66 11.06
C GLY A 227 -3.09 -5.03 11.35
N PHE A 228 -3.69 -6.16 10.96
CA PHE A 228 -3.25 -7.50 11.39
C PHE A 228 -2.79 -8.46 10.32
N ILE A 229 -3.10 -8.26 9.04
CA ILE A 229 -2.91 -9.34 8.06
C ILE A 229 -1.43 -9.70 7.99
N HIS A 230 -1.14 -10.97 8.29
CA HIS A 230 0.23 -11.51 8.40
C HIS A 230 0.93 -11.63 7.04
N GLY A 231 0.37 -11.02 6.01
CA GLY A 231 0.87 -11.11 4.66
C GLY A 231 0.60 -12.45 3.99
N ASP A 232 0.16 -13.50 4.69
CA ASP A 232 -0.02 -14.86 4.13
C ASP A 232 -1.43 -15.16 3.58
N ASP A 233 -2.42 -14.32 3.88
CA ASP A 233 -3.77 -14.50 3.34
C ASP A 233 -3.78 -14.22 1.84
N ARG A 234 -4.22 -15.22 1.06
CA ARG A 234 -4.04 -15.27 -0.39
C ARG A 234 -5.12 -14.59 -1.19
N ASP A 235 -5.88 -13.67 -0.61
CA ASP A 235 -6.95 -12.99 -1.34
C ASP A 235 -6.66 -11.50 -1.56
N GLY A 236 -5.59 -10.96 -0.98
CA GLY A 236 -5.29 -9.54 -1.10
C GLY A 236 -4.74 -9.09 -2.46
N TYR A 237 -5.10 -7.86 -2.82
CA TYR A 237 -4.51 -7.14 -3.95
C TYR A 237 -3.51 -6.09 -3.46
N ALA A 238 -2.44 -5.85 -4.20
CA ALA A 238 -1.47 -4.79 -3.95
C ALA A 238 -1.16 -4.03 -5.25
N PHE A 239 -1.07 -2.72 -5.13
CA PHE A 239 -0.61 -1.88 -6.22
C PHE A 239 0.92 -1.98 -6.38
N GLY A 240 1.36 -2.15 -7.62
CA GLY A 240 2.77 -2.05 -7.99
C GLY A 240 3.00 -0.76 -8.77
N VAL A 241 3.90 0.09 -8.28
CA VAL A 241 4.31 1.34 -8.92
C VAL A 241 5.44 1.05 -9.88
N GLN A 242 5.36 1.57 -11.10
CA GLN A 242 6.43 1.44 -12.09
C GLN A 242 7.72 2.02 -11.50
N LYS A 243 8.80 1.24 -11.53
CA LYS A 243 10.12 1.76 -11.22
C LYS A 243 10.50 2.76 -12.30
N THR A 244 10.71 4.02 -11.92
CA THR A 244 11.35 5.00 -12.78
C THR A 244 12.83 4.63 -12.85
N GLY A 245 13.23 4.00 -13.96
CA GLY A 245 14.62 3.64 -14.19
C GLY A 245 15.38 4.76 -14.87
N GLU A 246 16.55 5.09 -14.34
CA GLU A 246 17.72 5.32 -15.17
C GLU A 246 17.89 4.10 -16.12
N ALA A 247 17.38 4.22 -17.34
CA ALA A 247 17.77 3.49 -18.57
C ALA A 247 16.85 3.98 -19.70
N SER A 248 17.20 5.04 -20.42
CA SER A 248 18.11 4.92 -21.57
C SER A 248 19.01 6.16 -21.74
N ARG A 249 20.08 6.24 -20.95
CA ARG A 249 21.33 6.85 -21.45
C ARG A 249 22.21 5.73 -21.99
N THR A 250 22.18 5.63 -23.32
CA THR A 250 23.21 5.13 -24.27
C THR A 250 24.21 4.08 -23.81
N GLU A 251 24.29 2.98 -24.57
CA GLU A 251 25.54 2.53 -25.17
C GLU A 251 25.35 2.07 -26.63
N ASN A 252 26.08 2.77 -27.51
CA ASN A 252 26.48 2.54 -28.92
C ASN A 252 25.43 2.48 -30.04
#